data_AF-F6S414-F1
#
_entry.id   AF-F6S414-F1
#
_cell.length_a   1.000
_cell.length_b   1.000
_cell.length_c   1.000
_cell.angle_alpha   90.00
_cell.angle_beta   90.00
_cell.angle_gamma   90.00
#
_symmetry.space_group_name_H-M   'P 1'
#
loop_
_entity.id
_entity.type
_entity.pdbx_description
1 polymer ?
#
loop_
_entity_poly.entity_id
_entity_poly.type
_entity_poly.pdbx_seq_one_letter_code
_entity_poly.pdbx_strand_id
1 'polypeptide(L)'
;MNTERLWQWQDWFVRLNNPSIPEMWENQPTFLLANVLYLAMSFMALKFAVRHGWNSSYCRYVYMWFAALLHGIVTEVIVYHLPDVNNFWHSQTPVIFVGQRFPLYIVLFYPATITHAYIAAEHLKLPWWAEPFAVGLFDVLIDFPYDIMGIKLLWWTWHDTDPNLEDRHYWVPWTSYFFHMSFHSTFAALLNGSRYLLTRSSDKAVASGGFIREITCVIITGMLSMALAVIFQMLPIYHGLKDGFGIHSEVIMFIVFALYFGIVYWNDRTPSDEARQTRSMTWSRWVKNESGFILTIYYIFYMFLVMFAKPENERSYGMHEPIGPAEVKVEQYATSGVVYTKQKYLDPLNYDEGYFDFRCAEFNGVKGPPNVTEHPELIGKQWYTVCGIPYENHAEYVVVVWSFCVL
;
A
#
# COMPACT_ATOMS: atom_id res chain seq x y z
N MET A 1 32.73 24.93 3.49
CA MET A 1 31.59 24.75 4.40
C MET A 1 30.26 24.43 3.70
N ASN A 2 30.21 24.11 2.39
CA ASN A 2 28.93 23.87 1.69
C ASN A 2 28.81 22.55 0.93
N THR A 3 29.86 21.74 0.77
CA THR A 3 29.77 20.44 0.08
C THR A 3 29.22 19.35 1.00
N GLU A 4 29.71 19.19 2.23
CA GLU A 4 29.23 18.14 3.16
C GLU A 4 27.75 18.29 3.55
N ARG A 5 27.24 19.52 3.72
CA ARG A 5 25.81 19.76 3.97
C ARG A 5 24.93 19.48 2.76
N LEU A 6 25.43 19.71 1.55
CA LEU A 6 24.71 19.37 0.31
C LEU A 6 24.62 17.86 0.13
N TRP A 7 25.68 17.11 0.43
CA TRP A 7 25.65 15.65 0.43
C TRP A 7 24.65 15.10 1.45
N GLN A 8 24.62 15.64 2.68
CA GLN A 8 23.62 15.25 3.69
C GLN A 8 22.16 15.51 3.25
N TRP A 9 21.90 16.63 2.58
CA TRP A 9 20.55 16.94 2.06
C TRP A 9 20.18 16.10 0.84
N GLN A 10 21.13 15.82 -0.04
CA GLN A 10 20.93 14.97 -1.20
C GLN A 10 20.70 13.52 -0.78
N ASP A 11 21.49 13.00 0.16
CA ASP A 11 21.34 11.67 0.74
C ASP A 11 20.03 11.51 1.52
N TRP A 12 19.53 12.61 2.10
CA TRP A 12 18.19 12.65 2.69
C TRP A 12 17.10 12.65 1.63
N PHE A 13 17.24 13.40 0.53
CA PHE A 13 16.18 13.49 -0.48
C PHE A 13 16.10 12.25 -1.39
N VAL A 14 17.22 11.81 -1.97
CA VAL A 14 17.35 10.59 -2.78
C VAL A 14 18.65 9.88 -2.43
N ARG A 15 18.56 8.62 -2.02
CA ARG A 15 19.71 7.73 -1.93
C ARG A 15 19.67 6.71 -3.05
N LEU A 16 20.76 6.68 -3.82
CA LEU A 16 21.06 5.58 -4.75
C LEU A 16 22.00 4.62 -4.00
N ASN A 17 21.49 3.46 -3.63
CA ASN A 17 22.31 2.48 -2.93
C ASN A 17 23.38 1.94 -3.89
N ASN A 18 24.66 1.87 -3.48
CA ASN A 18 25.79 1.39 -4.30
C ASN A 18 26.87 0.75 -3.38
N PRO A 19 27.39 -0.47 -3.65
CA PRO A 19 27.05 -1.41 -4.72
C PRO A 19 25.86 -2.29 -4.31
N SER A 20 24.68 -2.08 -4.90
CA SER A 20 23.44 -2.54 -4.26
C SER A 20 22.75 -3.72 -4.95
N ILE A 21 22.75 -3.80 -6.28
CA ILE A 21 21.86 -4.75 -6.97
C ILE A 21 22.26 -6.21 -6.75
N PRO A 22 23.55 -6.62 -6.88
CA PRO A 22 23.94 -8.00 -6.61
C PRO A 22 23.71 -8.41 -5.15
N GLU A 23 24.04 -7.53 -4.20
CA GLU A 23 23.83 -7.76 -2.76
C GLU A 23 22.33 -7.82 -2.41
N MET A 24 21.50 -6.96 -3.01
CA MET A 24 20.05 -7.02 -2.89
C MET A 24 19.47 -8.26 -3.55
N TRP A 25 20.06 -8.76 -4.64
CA TRP A 25 19.62 -10.00 -5.27
C TRP A 25 19.99 -11.23 -4.43
N GLU A 26 21.13 -11.20 -3.74
CA GLU A 26 21.54 -12.26 -2.83
C GLU A 26 20.68 -12.30 -1.56
N ASN A 27 20.31 -11.13 -1.03
CA ASN A 27 19.59 -11.03 0.24
C ASN A 27 18.06 -10.95 0.07
N GLN A 28 17.57 -10.24 -0.94
CA GLN A 28 16.14 -10.03 -1.21
C GLN A 28 15.75 -10.01 -2.70
N PRO A 29 15.93 -11.14 -3.41
CA PRO A 29 15.61 -11.22 -4.85
C PRO A 29 14.13 -10.99 -5.13
N THR A 30 13.25 -11.47 -4.25
CA THR A 30 11.79 -11.34 -4.43
C THR A 30 11.35 -9.88 -4.38
N PHE A 31 11.94 -9.10 -3.49
CA PHE A 31 11.62 -7.68 -3.36
C PHE A 31 12.06 -6.90 -4.59
N LEU A 32 13.25 -7.20 -5.14
CA LEU A 32 13.73 -6.56 -6.37
C LEU A 32 12.82 -6.87 -7.58
N LEU A 33 12.34 -8.11 -7.69
CA LEU A 33 11.37 -8.48 -8.73
C LEU A 33 10.04 -7.73 -8.56
N ALA A 34 9.54 -7.62 -7.33
CA ALA A 34 8.33 -6.86 -7.03
C ALA A 34 8.48 -5.37 -7.39
N ASN A 35 9.64 -4.77 -7.10
CA ASN A 35 9.96 -3.40 -7.49
C ASN A 35 9.82 -3.23 -9.01
N VAL A 36 10.44 -4.12 -9.81
CA VAL A 36 10.34 -4.08 -11.28
C VAL A 36 8.89 -4.22 -11.75
N LEU A 37 8.12 -5.12 -11.14
CA LEU A 37 6.71 -5.32 -11.46
C LEU A 37 5.88 -4.05 -11.22
N TYR A 38 6.01 -3.39 -10.07
CA TYR A 38 5.27 -2.17 -9.77
C TYR A 38 5.67 -0.98 -10.65
N LEU A 39 6.97 -0.87 -10.99
CA LEU A 39 7.43 0.09 -11.99
C LEU A 39 6.78 -0.16 -13.35
N ALA A 40 6.71 -1.43 -13.78
CA ALA A 40 6.06 -1.82 -15.02
C ALA A 40 4.54 -1.56 -14.99
N MET A 41 3.86 -1.86 -13.88
CA MET A 41 2.44 -1.54 -13.69
C MET A 41 2.17 -0.05 -13.77
N SER A 42 2.95 0.78 -13.07
CA SER A 42 2.78 2.22 -13.09
C SER A 42 3.02 2.81 -14.49
N PHE A 43 4.04 2.29 -15.20
CA PHE A 43 4.30 2.68 -16.59
C PHE A 43 3.16 2.24 -17.54
N MET A 44 2.61 1.04 -17.36
CA MET A 44 1.48 0.56 -18.15
C MET A 44 0.20 1.36 -17.86
N ALA A 45 -0.03 1.76 -16.61
CA ALA A 45 -1.09 2.71 -16.24
C ALA A 45 -0.90 4.06 -16.93
N LEU A 46 0.32 4.61 -16.93
CA LEU A 46 0.61 5.88 -17.60
C LEU A 46 0.45 5.75 -19.12
N LYS A 47 0.95 4.66 -19.72
CA LYS A 47 0.77 4.37 -21.15
C LYS A 47 -0.71 4.27 -21.51
N PHE A 48 -1.50 3.56 -20.70
CA PHE A 48 -2.95 3.47 -20.87
C PHE A 48 -3.57 4.88 -20.83
N ALA A 49 -3.20 5.68 -19.82
CA ALA A 49 -3.71 7.02 -19.62
C ALA A 49 -3.37 7.97 -20.79
N VAL A 50 -2.13 7.94 -21.28
CA VAL A 50 -1.67 8.74 -22.43
C VAL A 50 -2.36 8.27 -23.71
N ARG A 51 -2.43 6.96 -23.98
CA ARG A 51 -3.02 6.43 -25.21
C ARG A 51 -4.51 6.76 -25.32
N HIS A 52 -5.23 6.66 -24.21
CA HIS A 52 -6.67 6.95 -24.16
C HIS A 52 -6.96 8.44 -23.91
N GLY A 53 -5.93 9.29 -23.80
CA GLY A 53 -6.10 10.71 -23.50
C GLY A 53 -5.32 11.75 -24.32
N TRP A 54 -4.27 11.38 -25.07
CA TRP A 54 -3.34 12.35 -25.67
C TRP A 54 -3.84 13.00 -26.98
N ASN A 55 -4.57 12.26 -27.83
CA ASN A 55 -4.95 12.72 -29.18
C ASN A 55 -6.34 13.35 -29.28
N SER A 56 -6.99 13.61 -28.16
CA SER A 56 -8.32 14.19 -28.15
C SER A 56 -8.56 14.89 -26.80
N SER A 57 -9.67 15.61 -26.63
CA SER A 57 -10.09 16.26 -25.38
C SER A 57 -10.31 15.30 -24.19
N TYR A 58 -9.56 14.19 -24.06
CA TYR A 58 -9.80 13.01 -23.23
C TYR A 58 -8.68 12.77 -22.19
N CYS A 59 -8.03 13.83 -21.68
CA CYS A 59 -6.87 13.72 -20.76
C CYS A 59 -7.18 13.22 -19.32
N ARG A 60 -8.38 12.70 -19.02
CA ARG A 60 -8.80 12.42 -17.63
C ARG A 60 -7.91 11.40 -16.93
N TYR A 61 -7.55 10.31 -17.58
CA TYR A 61 -6.72 9.26 -16.97
C TYR A 61 -5.31 9.76 -16.64
N VAL A 62 -4.79 10.74 -17.38
CA VAL A 62 -3.49 11.36 -17.09
C VAL A 62 -3.59 12.19 -15.81
N TYR A 63 -4.64 13.01 -15.69
CA TYR A 63 -4.91 13.77 -14.45
C TYR A 63 -5.13 12.84 -13.26
N MET A 64 -5.87 11.75 -13.43
CA MET A 64 -6.06 10.74 -12.40
C MET A 64 -4.73 10.10 -11.97
N TRP A 65 -3.85 9.75 -12.91
CA TRP A 65 -2.53 9.20 -12.61
C TRP A 65 -1.70 10.17 -11.76
N PHE A 66 -1.69 11.47 -12.10
CA PHE A 66 -1.03 12.49 -11.29
C PHE A 66 -1.71 12.73 -9.94
N ALA A 67 -3.04 12.62 -9.86
CA ALA A 67 -3.76 12.70 -8.60
C ALA A 67 -3.40 11.53 -7.68
N ALA A 68 -3.30 10.31 -8.22
CA ALA A 68 -2.90 9.12 -7.49
C ALA A 68 -1.44 9.22 -7.00
N LEU A 69 -0.54 9.74 -7.84
CA LEU A 69 0.83 10.04 -7.45
C LEU A 69 0.89 11.06 -6.29
N LEU A 70 0.13 12.16 -6.39
CA LEU A 70 0.07 13.17 -5.33
C LEU A 70 -0.53 12.59 -4.04
N HIS A 71 -1.60 11.80 -4.15
CA HIS A 71 -2.21 11.10 -3.02
C HIS A 71 -1.20 10.22 -2.30
N GLY A 72 -0.44 9.40 -3.03
CA GLY A 72 0.60 8.55 -2.45
C GLY A 72 1.67 9.34 -1.73
N ILE A 73 2.21 10.38 -2.36
CA ILE A 73 3.22 11.26 -1.73
C ILE A 73 2.69 11.88 -0.44
N VAL A 74 1.48 12.44 -0.46
CA VAL A 74 0.88 13.08 0.72
C VAL A 74 0.68 12.06 1.84
N THR A 75 0.14 10.89 1.50
CA THR A 75 -0.17 9.82 2.45
C THR A 75 1.10 9.31 3.13
N GLU A 76 2.12 8.93 2.36
CA GLU A 76 3.38 8.41 2.87
C GLU A 76 4.15 9.44 3.70
N VAL A 77 4.22 10.70 3.24
CA VAL A 77 4.88 11.77 4.00
C VAL A 77 4.21 11.98 5.35
N ILE A 78 2.88 11.94 5.41
CA ILE A 78 2.15 12.08 6.68
C ILE A 78 2.44 10.89 7.59
N VAL A 79 2.33 9.67 7.07
CA VAL A 79 2.53 8.43 7.83
C VAL A 79 3.95 8.31 8.39
N TYR A 80 4.98 8.71 7.63
CA TYR A 80 6.37 8.64 8.11
C TYR A 80 6.74 9.72 9.13
N HIS A 81 6.07 10.87 9.13
CA HIS A 81 6.44 12.00 9.98
C HIS A 81 5.55 12.17 11.22
N LEU A 82 4.33 11.63 11.22
CA LEU A 82 3.47 11.63 12.38
C LEU A 82 3.79 10.43 13.29
N PRO A 83 4.27 10.66 14.53
CA PRO A 83 4.69 9.56 15.42
C PRO A 83 3.59 8.54 15.72
N ASP A 84 2.34 8.98 15.77
CA ASP A 84 1.20 8.12 16.13
C ASP A 84 0.82 7.12 15.04
N VAL A 85 1.20 7.38 13.78
CA VAL A 85 0.90 6.52 12.62
C VAL A 85 2.15 5.95 11.95
N ASN A 86 3.35 6.34 12.41
CA ASN A 86 4.61 5.75 11.96
C ASN A 86 4.77 4.36 12.58
N ASN A 87 4.31 3.35 11.87
CA ASN A 87 4.18 1.99 12.39
C ASN A 87 4.65 0.91 11.40
N PHE A 88 5.30 1.28 10.30
CA PHE A 88 5.97 0.34 9.41
C PHE A 88 7.28 0.87 8.84
N TRP A 89 8.10 -0.05 8.38
CA TRP A 89 9.41 0.24 7.80
C TRP A 89 9.69 -0.65 6.60
N HIS A 90 9.97 -0.03 5.45
CA HIS A 90 10.37 -0.75 4.25
C HIS A 90 11.83 -1.18 4.29
N SER A 91 12.10 -2.34 3.69
CA SER A 91 13.46 -2.72 3.35
C SER A 91 14.05 -1.79 2.28
N GLN A 92 15.37 -1.81 2.15
CA GLN A 92 16.11 -0.95 1.26
C GLN A 92 15.95 -1.35 -0.21
N THR A 93 15.73 -0.35 -1.06
CA THR A 93 15.59 -0.51 -2.51
C THR A 93 16.73 0.19 -3.25
N PRO A 94 16.94 -0.09 -4.56
CA PRO A 94 18.00 0.58 -5.33
C PRO A 94 17.86 2.11 -5.34
N VAL A 95 16.61 2.59 -5.39
CA VAL A 95 16.24 4.02 -5.32
C VAL A 95 15.25 4.20 -4.18
N ILE A 96 15.63 5.03 -3.21
CA ILE A 96 14.81 5.34 -2.04
C ILE A 96 14.90 6.83 -1.70
N PHE A 97 13.78 7.40 -1.25
CA PHE A 97 13.61 8.82 -0.95
C PHE A 97 13.41 9.06 0.55
N VAL A 98 13.47 10.32 0.95
CA VAL A 98 13.05 10.83 2.28
C VAL A 98 13.70 10.06 3.44
N GLY A 99 15.00 10.21 3.61
CA GLY A 99 15.76 9.58 4.69
C GLY A 99 15.77 8.05 4.62
N GLN A 100 15.64 7.48 3.42
CA GLN A 100 15.58 6.04 3.17
C GLN A 100 14.34 5.35 3.77
N ARG A 101 13.22 6.07 3.76
CA ARG A 101 11.90 5.56 4.18
C ARG A 101 10.93 5.34 3.04
N PHE A 102 11.11 6.03 1.92
CA PHE A 102 10.12 6.09 0.86
C PHE A 102 10.67 5.49 -0.45
N PRO A 103 10.54 4.17 -0.66
CA PRO A 103 11.01 3.51 -1.88
C PRO A 103 10.36 4.05 -3.16
N LEU A 104 11.11 4.07 -4.26
CA LEU A 104 10.58 4.49 -5.56
C LEU A 104 9.35 3.66 -5.99
N TYR A 105 9.33 2.36 -5.69
CA TYR A 105 8.19 1.53 -6.07
C TYR A 105 6.92 1.93 -5.30
N ILE A 106 7.00 2.38 -4.03
CA ILE A 106 5.85 2.88 -3.27
C ILE A 106 5.35 4.21 -3.84
N VAL A 107 6.27 5.11 -4.24
CA VAL A 107 5.88 6.35 -4.97
C VAL A 107 5.00 6.01 -6.18
N LEU A 108 5.33 4.92 -6.88
CA LEU A 108 4.64 4.47 -8.09
C LEU A 108 3.58 3.40 -7.84
N PHE A 109 3.44 2.90 -6.61
CA PHE A 109 2.47 1.90 -6.18
C PHE A 109 1.06 2.49 -6.28
N TYR A 110 0.82 3.66 -5.68
CA TYR A 110 -0.48 4.34 -5.72
C TYR A 110 -1.01 4.56 -7.14
N PRO A 111 -0.26 5.17 -8.08
CA PRO A 111 -0.75 5.28 -9.45
C PRO A 111 -0.88 3.92 -10.16
N ALA A 112 -0.11 2.90 -9.77
CA ALA A 112 -0.28 1.54 -10.29
C ALA A 112 -1.60 0.93 -9.80
N THR A 113 -1.86 0.84 -8.50
CA THR A 113 -3.05 0.15 -7.97
C THR A 113 -4.34 0.92 -8.23
N ILE A 114 -4.38 2.21 -7.86
CA ILE A 114 -5.58 3.05 -8.00
C ILE A 114 -6.05 3.13 -9.44
N THR A 115 -5.13 3.32 -10.40
CA THR A 115 -5.53 3.45 -11.82
C THR A 115 -6.15 2.17 -12.34
N HIS A 116 -5.56 1.02 -12.01
CA HIS A 116 -6.07 -0.28 -12.46
C HIS A 116 -7.41 -0.63 -11.79
N ALA A 117 -7.53 -0.38 -10.48
CA ALA A 117 -8.78 -0.54 -9.74
C ALA A 117 -9.89 0.38 -10.30
N TYR A 118 -9.55 1.63 -10.62
CA TYR A 118 -10.47 2.58 -11.23
C TYR A 118 -10.96 2.11 -12.61
N ILE A 119 -10.06 1.67 -13.48
CA ILE A 119 -10.41 1.15 -14.82
C ILE A 119 -11.32 -0.07 -14.69
N ALA A 120 -11.03 -0.99 -13.76
CA ALA A 120 -11.87 -2.15 -13.50
C ALA A 120 -13.28 -1.75 -13.03
N ALA A 121 -13.40 -0.81 -12.09
CA ALA A 121 -14.68 -0.28 -11.63
C ALA A 121 -15.46 0.42 -12.74
N GLU A 122 -14.77 1.14 -13.64
CA GLU A 122 -15.43 1.84 -14.74
C GLU A 122 -16.08 0.87 -15.74
N HIS A 123 -15.52 -0.33 -15.91
CA HIS A 123 -16.11 -1.36 -16.75
C HIS A 123 -17.46 -1.87 -16.24
N LEU A 124 -17.75 -1.74 -14.95
CA LEU A 124 -19.07 -2.06 -14.37
C LEU A 124 -20.13 -0.99 -14.70
N LYS A 125 -19.70 0.20 -15.17
CA LYS A 125 -20.57 1.34 -15.53
C LYS A 125 -21.58 1.73 -14.44
N LEU A 126 -21.13 1.62 -13.19
CA LEU A 126 -21.87 1.99 -11.99
C LEU A 126 -22.16 3.51 -11.95
N PRO A 127 -23.22 3.93 -11.24
CA PRO A 127 -23.48 5.34 -10.98
C PRO A 127 -22.34 5.96 -10.17
N TRP A 128 -22.19 7.28 -10.29
CA TRP A 128 -21.06 8.04 -9.73
C TRP A 128 -20.83 7.87 -8.23
N TRP A 129 -21.88 7.53 -7.46
CA TRP A 129 -21.83 7.34 -6.01
C TRP A 129 -21.53 5.89 -5.60
N ALA A 130 -21.81 4.90 -6.47
CA ALA A 130 -21.56 3.49 -6.20
C ALA A 130 -20.18 3.03 -6.70
N GLU A 131 -19.72 3.61 -7.81
CA GLU A 131 -18.40 3.34 -8.41
C GLU A 131 -17.22 3.50 -7.41
N PRO A 132 -17.16 4.52 -6.54
CA PRO A 132 -16.08 4.66 -5.57
C PRO A 132 -15.90 3.42 -4.67
N PHE A 133 -17.00 2.80 -4.25
CA PHE A 133 -16.96 1.59 -3.44
C PHE A 133 -16.41 0.39 -4.23
N ALA A 134 -16.70 0.30 -5.54
CA ALA A 134 -16.08 -0.71 -6.40
C ALA A 134 -14.58 -0.47 -6.57
N VAL A 135 -14.13 0.79 -6.68
CA VAL A 135 -12.69 1.11 -6.72
C VAL A 135 -11.99 0.63 -5.46
N GLY A 136 -12.55 0.91 -4.28
CA GLY A 136 -11.99 0.41 -3.02
C GLY A 136 -11.91 -1.12 -2.95
N LEU A 137 -12.95 -1.82 -3.39
CA LEU A 137 -12.95 -3.30 -3.41
C LEU A 137 -11.91 -3.88 -4.37
N PHE A 138 -11.82 -3.35 -5.59
CA PHE A 138 -10.83 -3.83 -6.57
C PHE A 138 -9.41 -3.51 -6.13
N ASP A 139 -9.21 -2.39 -5.45
CA ASP A 139 -7.90 -2.05 -4.92
C ASP A 139 -7.44 -3.03 -3.84
N VAL A 140 -8.29 -3.31 -2.86
CA VAL A 140 -7.96 -4.30 -1.82
C VAL A 140 -7.74 -5.69 -2.40
N LEU A 141 -8.48 -6.06 -3.46
CA LEU A 141 -8.25 -7.32 -4.17
C LEU A 141 -6.86 -7.39 -4.82
N ILE A 142 -6.39 -6.26 -5.38
CA ILE A 142 -5.02 -6.14 -5.86
C ILE A 142 -4.05 -6.24 -4.69
N ASP A 143 -4.35 -5.59 -3.57
CA ASP A 143 -3.47 -5.42 -2.40
C ASP A 143 -3.25 -6.70 -1.59
N PHE A 144 -4.27 -7.54 -1.38
CA PHE A 144 -4.19 -8.78 -0.59
C PHE A 144 -2.96 -9.66 -0.87
N PRO A 145 -2.69 -10.11 -2.11
CA PRO A 145 -1.53 -10.94 -2.39
C PRO A 145 -0.20 -10.19 -2.18
N TYR A 146 -0.18 -8.87 -2.39
CA TYR A 146 0.99 -8.03 -2.14
C TYR A 146 1.31 -7.94 -0.66
N ASP A 147 0.32 -7.63 0.18
CA ASP A 147 0.51 -7.44 1.61
C ASP A 147 0.91 -8.74 2.31
N ILE A 148 0.22 -9.85 2.00
CA ILE A 148 0.51 -11.17 2.60
C ILE A 148 1.94 -11.61 2.25
N MET A 149 2.31 -11.51 0.98
CA MET A 149 3.64 -11.94 0.53
C MET A 149 4.73 -10.95 0.91
N GLY A 150 4.43 -9.65 0.93
CA GLY A 150 5.38 -8.61 1.27
C GLY A 150 5.85 -8.68 2.71
N ILE A 151 4.94 -8.91 3.66
CA ILE A 151 5.31 -9.16 5.06
C ILE A 151 6.05 -10.49 5.20
N LYS A 152 5.54 -11.56 4.59
CA LYS A 152 6.17 -12.88 4.73
C LYS A 152 7.57 -12.94 4.11
N LEU A 153 7.87 -12.10 3.12
CA LEU A 153 9.18 -11.99 2.45
C LEU A 153 10.00 -10.76 2.90
N LEU A 154 9.61 -10.10 3.99
CA LEU A 154 10.35 -8.99 4.61
C LEU A 154 10.56 -7.78 3.70
N TRP A 155 9.60 -7.46 2.85
CA TRP A 155 9.61 -6.23 2.05
C TRP A 155 9.37 -5.00 2.92
N TRP A 156 8.62 -5.18 4.01
CA TRP A 156 8.54 -4.25 5.13
C TRP A 156 8.24 -5.01 6.42
N THR A 157 8.36 -4.30 7.54
CA THR A 157 8.04 -4.79 8.88
C THR A 157 7.05 -3.84 9.54
N TRP A 158 6.10 -4.38 10.28
CA TRP A 158 5.16 -3.62 11.12
C TRP A 158 5.73 -3.41 12.53
N HIS A 159 5.14 -2.47 13.26
CA HIS A 159 5.42 -2.25 14.67
C HIS A 159 4.81 -3.38 15.50
N ASP A 160 5.59 -3.92 16.44
CA ASP A 160 5.22 -5.11 17.21
C ASP A 160 3.98 -4.88 18.09
N THR A 161 4.02 -3.84 18.94
CA THR A 161 3.02 -3.61 19.99
C THR A 161 2.03 -2.47 19.73
N ASP A 162 1.89 -2.01 18.48
CA ASP A 162 0.93 -0.95 18.15
C ASP A 162 -0.52 -1.48 18.20
N PRO A 163 -1.41 -0.94 19.05
CA PRO A 163 -2.78 -1.47 19.21
C PRO A 163 -3.65 -1.32 17.96
N ASN A 164 -3.31 -0.40 17.05
CA ASN A 164 -4.01 -0.33 15.76
C ASN A 164 -3.63 -1.49 14.84
N LEU A 165 -2.51 -2.17 15.10
CA LEU A 165 -1.98 -3.26 14.29
C LEU A 165 -2.17 -4.64 14.93
N GLU A 166 -2.76 -4.72 16.13
CA GLU A 166 -2.90 -5.96 16.90
C GLU A 166 -3.66 -7.06 16.14
N ASP A 167 -4.79 -6.70 15.52
CA ASP A 167 -5.63 -7.65 14.80
C ASP A 167 -5.07 -7.89 13.39
N ARG A 168 -4.55 -9.11 13.14
CA ARG A 168 -3.79 -9.44 11.91
C ARG A 168 -4.36 -10.62 11.14
N HIS A 169 -4.10 -10.63 9.83
CA HIS A 169 -4.33 -11.72 8.90
C HIS A 169 -2.99 -12.06 8.22
N TYR A 170 -2.42 -13.24 8.49
CA TYR A 170 -1.07 -13.61 8.02
C TYR A 170 0.00 -12.57 8.34
N TRP A 171 -0.04 -12.01 9.55
CA TRP A 171 0.84 -10.94 10.04
C TRP A 171 0.64 -9.56 9.38
N VAL A 172 -0.36 -9.43 8.49
CA VAL A 172 -0.79 -8.14 7.95
C VAL A 172 -1.93 -7.59 8.81
N PRO A 173 -1.84 -6.36 9.31
CA PRO A 173 -2.92 -5.71 10.05
C PRO A 173 -4.20 -5.55 9.22
N TRP A 174 -5.35 -5.88 9.79
CA TRP A 174 -6.65 -5.61 9.14
C TRP A 174 -6.88 -4.11 8.87
N THR A 175 -6.22 -3.24 9.65
CA THR A 175 -6.16 -1.80 9.39
C THR A 175 -5.59 -1.44 8.03
N SER A 176 -4.58 -2.18 7.55
CA SER A 176 -3.94 -1.95 6.26
C SER A 176 -4.97 -2.07 5.13
N TYR A 177 -5.70 -3.17 5.10
CA TYR A 177 -6.74 -3.40 4.10
C TYR A 177 -7.86 -2.37 4.17
N PHE A 178 -8.30 -1.99 5.37
CA PHE A 178 -9.33 -0.97 5.53
C PHE A 178 -8.83 0.39 5.01
N PHE A 179 -7.58 0.75 5.34
CA PHE A 179 -6.93 1.98 4.91
C PHE A 179 -6.91 2.08 3.38
N HIS A 180 -6.41 1.06 2.69
CA HIS A 180 -6.39 1.00 1.23
C HIS A 180 -7.78 1.13 0.63
N MET A 181 -8.74 0.33 1.12
CA MET A 181 -10.13 0.35 0.66
C MET A 181 -10.78 1.74 0.78
N SER A 182 -10.62 2.35 1.95
CA SER A 182 -11.32 3.58 2.32
C SER A 182 -10.72 4.80 1.62
N PHE A 183 -9.39 4.83 1.50
CA PHE A 183 -8.65 5.92 0.88
C PHE A 183 -8.91 5.94 -0.61
N HIS A 184 -8.87 4.78 -1.26
CA HIS A 184 -9.03 4.70 -2.71
C HIS A 184 -10.51 4.84 -3.13
N SER A 185 -11.45 4.41 -2.29
CA SER A 185 -12.87 4.78 -2.45
C SER A 185 -13.05 6.30 -2.34
N THR A 186 -12.52 6.93 -1.29
CA THR A 186 -12.63 8.39 -1.13
C THR A 186 -11.94 9.15 -2.27
N PHE A 187 -10.79 8.66 -2.74
CA PHE A 187 -10.08 9.19 -3.89
C PHE A 187 -10.98 9.22 -5.13
N ALA A 188 -11.63 8.10 -5.47
CA ALA A 188 -12.53 8.03 -6.62
C ALA A 188 -13.76 8.96 -6.44
N ALA A 189 -14.33 9.01 -5.25
CA ALA A 189 -15.46 9.89 -4.93
C ALA A 189 -15.08 11.38 -5.09
N LEU A 190 -13.91 11.78 -4.59
CA LEU A 190 -13.42 13.16 -4.71
C LEU A 190 -13.05 13.54 -6.13
N LEU A 191 -12.39 12.64 -6.86
CA LEU A 191 -12.04 12.90 -8.25
C LEU A 191 -13.30 13.15 -9.08
N ASN A 192 -14.31 12.31 -8.91
CA ASN A 192 -15.57 12.41 -9.64
C ASN A 192 -16.40 13.61 -9.17
N GLY A 193 -16.50 13.82 -7.85
CA GLY A 193 -17.28 14.89 -7.25
C GLY A 193 -16.69 16.28 -7.50
N SER A 194 -15.40 16.48 -7.27
CA SER A 194 -14.72 17.76 -7.52
C SER A 194 -14.83 18.16 -8.99
N ARG A 195 -14.71 17.18 -9.90
CA ARG A 195 -14.86 17.41 -11.33
C ARG A 195 -16.28 17.75 -11.72
N TYR A 196 -17.28 17.03 -11.20
CA TYR A 196 -18.69 17.37 -11.44
C TYR A 196 -18.99 18.82 -11.01
N LEU A 197 -18.48 19.25 -9.85
CA LEU A 197 -18.67 20.60 -9.33
C LEU A 197 -17.96 21.68 -10.16
N LEU A 198 -16.69 21.45 -10.54
CA LEU A 198 -15.86 22.46 -11.21
C LEU A 198 -16.08 22.51 -12.72
N THR A 199 -16.26 21.36 -13.36
CA THR A 199 -16.33 21.25 -14.82
C THR A 199 -17.76 21.16 -15.35
N ARG A 200 -18.73 20.81 -14.47
CA ARG A 200 -20.13 20.52 -14.82
C ARG A 200 -20.31 19.39 -15.84
N SER A 201 -19.27 18.58 -16.05
CA SER A 201 -19.31 17.42 -16.92
C SER A 201 -19.37 16.15 -16.09
N SER A 202 -20.28 15.26 -16.45
CA SER A 202 -20.35 13.88 -15.95
C SER A 202 -19.58 12.91 -16.85
N ASP A 203 -19.10 13.34 -18.02
CA ASP A 203 -18.46 12.46 -18.99
C ASP A 203 -17.13 11.95 -18.42
N LYS A 204 -17.00 10.63 -18.29
CA LYS A 204 -15.83 9.98 -17.70
C LYS A 204 -14.64 9.90 -18.66
N ALA A 205 -14.84 10.09 -19.95
CA ALA A 205 -13.78 9.96 -20.94
C ALA A 205 -13.15 11.31 -21.29
N VAL A 206 -13.94 12.39 -21.27
CA VAL A 206 -13.56 13.70 -21.82
C VAL A 206 -13.09 14.66 -20.74
N ALA A 207 -11.84 15.12 -20.78
CA ALA A 207 -11.40 16.27 -20.00
C ALA A 207 -12.16 17.53 -20.45
N SER A 208 -12.82 18.20 -19.51
CA SER A 208 -13.79 19.24 -19.82
C SER A 208 -13.64 20.38 -18.83
N GLY A 209 -13.71 21.64 -19.27
CA GLY A 209 -13.58 22.79 -18.37
C GLY A 209 -12.17 23.38 -18.25
N GLY A 210 -11.21 22.91 -19.03
CA GLY A 210 -9.89 23.52 -19.21
C GLY A 210 -8.84 23.07 -18.18
N PHE A 211 -7.57 23.25 -18.54
CA PHE A 211 -6.40 22.76 -17.79
C PHE A 211 -6.42 23.12 -16.29
N ILE A 212 -6.76 24.37 -15.96
CA ILE A 212 -6.74 24.87 -14.58
C ILE A 212 -7.74 24.11 -13.70
N ARG A 213 -8.95 23.84 -14.22
CA ARG A 213 -9.99 23.15 -13.45
C ARG A 213 -9.63 21.70 -13.21
N GLU A 214 -9.10 21.02 -14.22
CA GLU A 214 -8.65 19.62 -14.10
C GLU A 214 -7.48 19.51 -13.11
N ILE A 215 -6.48 20.40 -13.18
CA ILE A 215 -5.39 20.43 -12.19
C ILE A 215 -5.89 20.76 -10.78
N THR A 216 -6.91 21.61 -10.65
CA THR A 216 -7.52 21.87 -9.35
C THR A 216 -8.20 20.61 -8.80
N CYS A 217 -8.85 19.80 -9.65
CA CYS A 217 -9.39 18.50 -9.24
C CYS A 217 -8.27 17.54 -8.80
N VAL A 218 -7.14 17.53 -9.51
CA VAL A 218 -5.94 16.74 -9.13
C VAL A 218 -5.45 17.13 -7.74
N ILE A 219 -5.28 18.43 -7.48
CA ILE A 219 -4.80 18.94 -6.19
C ILE A 219 -5.79 18.63 -5.08
N ILE A 220 -7.09 18.89 -5.28
CA ILE A 220 -8.13 18.58 -4.29
C ILE A 220 -8.13 17.09 -3.95
N THR A 221 -8.13 16.24 -4.97
CA THR A 221 -8.19 14.79 -4.80
C THR A 221 -6.92 14.26 -4.12
N GLY A 222 -5.74 14.64 -4.60
CA GLY A 222 -4.46 14.18 -4.06
C GLY A 222 -4.22 14.64 -2.62
N MET A 223 -4.60 15.88 -2.28
CA MET A 223 -4.34 16.43 -0.94
C MET A 223 -5.38 16.01 0.11
N LEU A 224 -6.66 15.84 -0.28
CA LEU A 224 -7.76 15.67 0.68
C LEU A 224 -8.30 14.26 0.79
N SER A 225 -8.00 13.36 -0.14
CA SER A 225 -8.49 11.96 -0.12
C SER A 225 -8.19 11.24 1.18
N MET A 226 -6.93 11.29 1.64
CA MET A 226 -6.49 10.71 2.90
C MET A 226 -7.29 11.27 4.09
N ALA A 227 -7.31 12.60 4.23
CA ALA A 227 -7.97 13.27 5.35
C ALA A 227 -9.49 13.01 5.38
N LEU A 228 -10.15 13.03 4.22
CA LEU A 228 -11.59 12.81 4.14
C LEU A 228 -11.95 11.34 4.34
N ALA A 229 -11.12 10.40 3.90
CA ALA A 229 -11.31 8.98 4.22
C ALA A 229 -11.19 8.73 5.72
N VAL A 230 -10.20 9.37 6.36
CA VAL A 230 -10.05 9.31 7.82
C VAL A 230 -11.30 9.86 8.51
N ILE A 231 -11.77 11.05 8.13
CA ILE A 231 -12.91 11.72 8.77
C ILE A 231 -14.22 10.97 8.56
N PHE A 232 -14.51 10.50 7.34
CA PHE A 232 -15.83 9.97 6.98
C PHE A 232 -15.94 8.45 7.04
N GLN A 233 -14.82 7.72 7.03
CA GLN A 233 -14.83 6.27 7.03
C GLN A 233 -14.05 5.71 8.23
N MET A 234 -12.77 6.04 8.40
CA MET A 234 -11.97 5.48 9.49
C MET A 234 -12.51 5.87 10.87
N LEU A 235 -12.79 7.15 11.11
CA LEU A 235 -13.27 7.60 12.42
C LEU A 235 -14.63 7.01 12.81
N PRO A 236 -15.71 7.17 12.03
CA PRO A 236 -17.02 6.69 12.45
C PRO A 236 -17.17 5.17 12.36
N ILE A 237 -16.53 4.52 11.38
CA ILE A 237 -16.71 3.09 11.14
C ILE A 237 -15.62 2.30 11.85
N TYR A 238 -14.35 2.53 11.51
CA TYR A 238 -13.26 1.73 12.06
C TYR A 238 -13.03 2.01 13.55
N HIS A 239 -12.65 3.23 13.90
CA HIS A 239 -12.37 3.62 15.29
C HIS A 239 -13.65 3.69 16.13
N GLY A 240 -14.78 4.08 15.55
CA GLY A 240 -16.07 4.06 16.25
C GLY A 240 -16.44 2.65 16.74
N LEU A 241 -16.20 1.62 15.93
CA LEU A 241 -16.50 0.23 16.27
C LEU A 241 -15.38 -0.43 17.10
N LYS A 242 -14.11 -0.23 16.71
CA LYS A 242 -12.97 -0.81 17.43
C LYS A 242 -12.76 -0.13 18.78
N ASP A 243 -12.52 1.18 18.79
CA ASP A 243 -12.15 1.91 20.00
C ASP A 243 -13.39 2.12 20.91
N GLY A 244 -14.56 2.35 20.30
CA GLY A 244 -15.80 2.61 21.03
C GLY A 244 -16.47 1.35 21.60
N PHE A 245 -16.46 0.24 20.86
CA PHE A 245 -17.16 -1.00 21.25
C PHE A 245 -16.25 -2.21 21.46
N GLY A 246 -14.93 -2.08 21.24
CA GLY A 246 -13.98 -3.18 21.40
C GLY A 246 -14.15 -4.29 20.36
N ILE A 247 -14.69 -3.97 19.17
CA ILE A 247 -14.92 -4.97 18.13
C ILE A 247 -13.61 -5.27 17.40
N HIS A 248 -13.29 -6.56 17.24
CA HIS A 248 -12.13 -7.04 16.49
C HIS A 248 -12.15 -6.54 15.03
N SER A 249 -11.01 -6.07 14.53
CA SER A 249 -10.88 -5.39 13.24
C SER A 249 -11.31 -6.25 12.05
N GLU A 250 -11.15 -7.56 12.13
CA GLU A 250 -11.63 -8.50 11.10
C GLU A 250 -13.15 -8.41 10.90
N VAL A 251 -13.92 -8.33 12.00
CA VAL A 251 -15.38 -8.26 11.93
C VAL A 251 -15.80 -6.94 11.30
N ILE A 252 -15.13 -5.85 11.65
CA ILE A 252 -15.34 -4.53 11.05
C ILE A 252 -15.05 -4.59 9.54
N MET A 253 -13.94 -5.24 9.15
CA MET A 253 -13.57 -5.39 7.75
C MET A 253 -14.63 -6.15 6.96
N PHE A 254 -15.13 -7.28 7.47
CA PHE A 254 -16.19 -8.04 6.80
C PHE A 254 -17.51 -7.29 6.70
N ILE A 255 -17.86 -6.49 7.71
CA ILE A 255 -19.04 -5.60 7.64
C ILE A 255 -18.86 -4.59 6.50
N VAL A 256 -17.70 -3.93 6.39
CA VAL A 256 -17.48 -2.94 5.33
C VAL A 256 -17.38 -3.59 3.96
N PHE A 257 -16.76 -4.77 3.83
CA PHE A 257 -16.80 -5.55 2.60
C PHE A 257 -18.23 -5.88 2.18
N ALA A 258 -19.06 -6.37 3.11
CA ALA A 258 -20.46 -6.68 2.82
C ALA A 258 -21.25 -5.43 2.40
N LEU A 259 -20.99 -4.28 3.04
CA LEU A 259 -21.62 -3.00 2.68
C LEU A 259 -21.19 -2.52 1.29
N TYR A 260 -19.89 -2.49 1.01
CA TYR A 260 -19.35 -2.05 -0.28
C TYR A 260 -19.83 -2.97 -1.39
N PHE A 261 -19.73 -4.28 -1.18
CA PHE A 261 -20.20 -5.28 -2.11
C PHE A 261 -21.71 -5.17 -2.32
N GLY A 262 -22.50 -4.99 -1.26
CA GLY A 262 -23.95 -4.81 -1.34
C GLY A 262 -24.35 -3.60 -2.18
N ILE A 263 -23.66 -2.45 -1.99
CA ILE A 263 -23.88 -1.24 -2.80
C ILE A 263 -23.56 -1.52 -4.27
N VAL A 264 -22.40 -2.11 -4.55
CA VAL A 264 -21.96 -2.41 -5.92
C VAL A 264 -22.88 -3.41 -6.59
N TYR A 265 -23.17 -4.53 -5.91
CA TYR A 265 -24.02 -5.61 -6.40
C TYR A 265 -25.44 -5.11 -6.71
N TRP A 266 -26.04 -4.32 -5.82
CA TRP A 266 -27.38 -3.77 -6.05
C TRP A 266 -27.44 -2.91 -7.31
N ASN A 267 -26.44 -2.05 -7.52
CA ASN A 267 -26.40 -1.14 -8.66
C ASN A 267 -25.98 -1.82 -9.97
N ASP A 268 -25.14 -2.85 -9.93
CA ASP A 268 -24.81 -3.65 -11.13
C ASP A 268 -26.05 -4.39 -11.67
N ARG A 269 -26.99 -4.78 -10.78
CA ARG A 269 -28.24 -5.45 -11.18
C ARG A 269 -29.28 -4.49 -11.76
N THR A 270 -29.07 -3.19 -11.66
CA THR A 270 -29.84 -2.14 -12.34
C THR A 270 -28.94 -1.42 -13.35
N PRO A 271 -28.42 -2.12 -14.37
CA PRO A 271 -27.46 -1.54 -15.30
C PRO A 271 -28.10 -0.41 -16.11
N SER A 272 -27.32 0.61 -16.45
CA SER A 272 -27.70 1.53 -17.52
C SER A 272 -27.71 0.80 -18.87
N ASP A 273 -28.48 1.30 -19.85
CA ASP A 273 -28.60 0.70 -21.18
C ASP A 273 -27.23 0.54 -21.90
N GLU A 274 -26.24 1.33 -21.50
CA GLU A 274 -24.87 1.31 -22.04
C GLU A 274 -23.95 0.28 -21.36
N ALA A 275 -24.30 -0.22 -20.17
CA ALA A 275 -23.41 -1.01 -19.31
C ALA A 275 -23.06 -2.40 -19.87
N ARG A 276 -23.90 -2.95 -20.76
CA ARG A 276 -23.75 -4.32 -21.28
C ARG A 276 -23.91 -4.40 -22.79
N GLN A 277 -23.34 -3.46 -23.55
CA GLN A 277 -23.16 -3.68 -24.98
C GLN A 277 -22.29 -4.93 -25.18
N THR A 278 -22.93 -6.02 -25.59
CA THR A 278 -22.34 -7.35 -25.80
C THR A 278 -21.18 -7.30 -26.79
N ARG A 279 -19.97 -7.10 -26.29
CA ARG A 279 -18.74 -7.44 -26.99
C ARG A 279 -18.05 -8.53 -26.20
N SER A 280 -18.02 -9.75 -26.74
CA SER A 280 -17.24 -10.82 -26.13
C SER A 280 -15.78 -10.36 -25.99
N MET A 281 -15.25 -10.46 -24.77
CA MET A 281 -13.83 -10.23 -24.52
C MET A 281 -13.06 -11.43 -25.09
N THR A 282 -12.39 -11.25 -26.22
CA THR A 282 -11.50 -12.27 -26.79
C THR A 282 -10.12 -12.16 -26.14
N TRP A 283 -9.38 -13.26 -26.02
CA TRP A 283 -7.97 -13.27 -25.54
C TRP A 283 -7.10 -12.21 -26.21
N SER A 284 -7.21 -12.06 -27.54
CA SER A 284 -6.47 -11.02 -28.28
C SER A 284 -6.83 -9.59 -27.86
N ARG A 285 -8.05 -9.33 -27.38
CA ARG A 285 -8.46 -8.02 -26.84
C ARG A 285 -7.98 -7.83 -25.41
N TRP A 286 -8.02 -8.88 -24.59
CA TRP A 286 -7.50 -8.85 -23.22
C TRP A 286 -6.01 -8.51 -23.19
N VAL A 287 -5.20 -9.21 -24.00
CA VAL A 287 -3.75 -8.93 -24.12
C VAL A 287 -3.46 -7.54 -24.70
N LYS A 288 -4.38 -6.99 -25.51
CA LYS A 288 -4.28 -5.62 -26.02
C LYS A 288 -4.71 -4.56 -25.02
N ASN A 289 -5.47 -4.92 -23.98
CA ASN A 289 -5.81 -4.03 -22.88
C ASN A 289 -4.60 -3.94 -21.95
N GLU A 290 -3.93 -2.79 -21.94
CA GLU A 290 -2.72 -2.57 -21.15
C GLU A 290 -2.93 -2.89 -19.66
N SER A 291 -4.10 -2.52 -19.11
CA SER A 291 -4.46 -2.70 -17.71
C SER A 291 -4.73 -4.18 -17.37
N GLY A 292 -5.57 -4.86 -18.16
CA GLY A 292 -5.87 -6.28 -17.95
C GLY A 292 -4.65 -7.18 -18.14
N PHE A 293 -3.80 -6.88 -19.13
CA PHE A 293 -2.57 -7.64 -19.38
C PHE A 293 -1.58 -7.55 -18.22
N ILE A 294 -1.30 -6.36 -17.70
CA ILE A 294 -0.32 -6.21 -16.61
C ILE A 294 -0.86 -6.74 -15.27
N LEU A 295 -2.17 -6.61 -15.00
CA LEU A 295 -2.79 -7.27 -13.85
C LEU A 295 -2.72 -8.81 -13.94
N THR A 296 -2.82 -9.37 -15.14
CA THR A 296 -2.64 -10.82 -15.33
C THR A 296 -1.20 -11.22 -14.98
N ILE A 297 -0.21 -10.45 -15.43
CA ILE A 297 1.20 -10.69 -15.06
C ILE A 297 1.39 -10.54 -13.54
N TYR A 298 0.75 -9.54 -12.93
CA TYR A 298 0.79 -9.30 -11.49
C TYR A 298 0.27 -10.51 -10.69
N TYR A 299 -0.93 -10.99 -10.97
CA TYR A 299 -1.50 -12.14 -10.24
C TYR A 299 -0.72 -13.43 -10.52
N ILE A 300 -0.29 -13.66 -11.76
CA ILE A 300 0.62 -14.77 -12.07
C ILE A 300 1.91 -14.65 -11.26
N PHE A 301 2.50 -13.45 -11.17
CA PHE A 301 3.70 -13.23 -10.38
C PHE A 301 3.50 -13.66 -8.92
N TYR A 302 2.41 -13.26 -8.25
CA TYR A 302 2.15 -13.68 -6.87
C TYR A 302 1.84 -15.17 -6.74
N MET A 303 1.12 -15.77 -7.70
CA MET A 303 0.89 -17.21 -7.72
C MET A 303 2.21 -18.00 -7.80
N PHE A 304 3.16 -17.55 -8.62
CA PHE A 304 4.49 -18.15 -8.70
C PHE A 304 5.34 -17.81 -7.48
N LEU A 305 5.27 -16.58 -6.99
CA LEU A 305 6.02 -16.11 -5.83
C LEU A 305 5.69 -16.96 -4.61
N VAL A 306 4.41 -17.16 -4.29
CA VAL A 306 4.01 -17.98 -3.14
C VAL A 306 4.44 -19.43 -3.28
N MET A 307 4.50 -20.00 -4.49
CA MET A 307 4.95 -21.39 -4.68
C MET A 307 6.45 -21.58 -4.50
N PHE A 308 7.26 -20.61 -4.96
CA PHE A 308 8.71 -20.81 -5.12
C PHE A 308 9.56 -19.98 -4.17
N ALA A 309 9.05 -18.85 -3.65
CA ALA A 309 9.78 -18.01 -2.72
C ALA A 309 9.90 -18.69 -1.35
N LYS A 310 11.11 -18.62 -0.78
CA LYS A 310 11.47 -19.20 0.51
C LYS A 310 11.82 -18.08 1.48
N PRO A 311 10.89 -17.72 2.41
CA PRO A 311 11.11 -16.67 3.39
C PRO A 311 12.41 -16.82 4.18
N GLU A 312 12.83 -18.05 4.50
CA GLU A 312 14.05 -18.32 5.26
C GLU A 312 15.36 -17.86 4.59
N ASN A 313 15.31 -17.58 3.28
CA ASN A 313 16.45 -17.06 2.53
C ASN A 313 16.46 -15.53 2.46
N GLU A 314 15.38 -14.86 2.85
CA GLU A 314 15.24 -13.42 2.78
C GLU A 314 15.91 -12.76 3.99
N ARG A 315 16.76 -11.77 3.73
CA ARG A 315 17.45 -10.97 4.75
C ARG A 315 17.21 -9.49 4.49
N SER A 316 16.39 -8.87 5.31
CA SER A 316 16.12 -7.44 5.22
C SER A 316 17.15 -6.67 6.04
N TYR A 317 18.03 -5.94 5.38
CA TYR A 317 18.86 -4.92 6.03
C TYR A 317 18.27 -3.55 5.74
N GLY A 318 17.97 -2.79 6.78
CA GLY A 318 17.40 -1.47 6.60
C GLY A 318 17.07 -0.78 7.90
N MET A 319 16.27 0.28 7.77
CA MET A 319 15.66 0.90 8.92
C MET A 319 14.48 0.04 9.39
N HIS A 320 14.39 -0.24 10.68
CA HIS A 320 13.35 -1.03 11.33
C HIS A 320 12.92 -0.36 12.65
N GLU A 321 12.01 -0.99 13.39
CA GLU A 321 11.58 -0.54 14.71
C GLU A 321 12.81 -0.36 15.62
N PRO A 322 12.97 0.77 16.33
CA PRO A 322 14.15 0.98 17.17
C PRO A 322 14.26 -0.09 18.26
N ILE A 323 15.42 -0.72 18.43
CA ILE A 323 15.60 -1.75 19.47
C ILE A 323 15.83 -1.13 20.86
N GLY A 324 15.41 -1.81 21.92
CA GLY A 324 15.44 -1.25 23.26
C GLY A 324 14.73 -2.11 24.30
N PRO A 325 14.71 -1.66 25.56
CA PRO A 325 14.02 -2.34 26.66
C PRO A 325 12.49 -2.26 26.54
N ALA A 326 11.81 -3.38 26.75
CA ALA A 326 10.36 -3.52 26.66
C ALA A 326 9.57 -2.68 27.68
N GLU A 327 10.20 -2.27 28.80
CA GLU A 327 9.51 -1.52 29.86
C GLU A 327 9.17 -0.08 29.45
N VAL A 328 9.84 0.46 28.43
CA VAL A 328 9.64 1.84 28.01
C VAL A 328 8.43 1.94 27.08
N LYS A 329 7.30 2.38 27.65
CA LYS A 329 6.07 2.63 26.91
C LYS A 329 5.91 4.11 26.55
N VAL A 330 5.28 4.36 25.41
CA VAL A 330 4.89 5.69 24.94
C VAL A 330 3.39 5.75 24.72
N GLU A 331 2.83 6.92 24.95
CA GLU A 331 1.45 7.22 24.60
C GLU A 331 1.33 7.35 23.08
N GLN A 332 0.27 6.76 22.53
CA GLN A 332 -0.13 6.89 21.14
C GLN A 332 -1.55 7.46 21.11
N TYR A 333 -1.73 8.50 20.33
CA TYR A 333 -3.03 9.14 20.17
C TYR A 333 -3.71 8.51 18.95
N ALA A 334 -4.75 7.71 19.18
CA ALA A 334 -5.59 7.26 18.08
C ALA A 334 -6.32 8.45 17.47
N THR A 335 -6.70 8.33 16.20
CA THR A 335 -7.39 9.41 15.49
C THR A 335 -8.73 9.75 16.15
N SER A 336 -9.34 8.80 16.87
CA SER A 336 -10.54 9.00 17.69
C SER A 336 -10.33 9.89 18.92
N GLY A 337 -9.07 10.19 19.28
CA GLY A 337 -8.68 10.88 20.50
C GLY A 337 -8.51 9.95 21.71
N VAL A 338 -8.72 8.63 21.53
CA VAL A 338 -8.40 7.63 22.56
C VAL A 338 -6.88 7.51 22.69
N VAL A 339 -6.41 7.50 23.94
CA VAL A 339 -4.99 7.36 24.25
C VAL A 339 -4.69 5.89 24.51
N TYR A 340 -3.81 5.33 23.69
CA TYR A 340 -3.28 3.99 23.84
C TYR A 340 -1.85 4.04 24.35
N THR A 341 -1.35 2.91 24.85
CA THR A 341 0.06 2.75 25.22
C THR A 341 0.68 1.67 24.36
N LYS A 342 1.79 1.98 23.70
CA LYS A 342 2.61 1.00 22.98
C LYS A 342 4.05 1.00 23.49
N GLN A 343 4.80 -0.07 23.21
CA GLN A 343 6.23 -0.05 23.50
C GLN A 343 6.92 0.94 22.56
N LYS A 344 7.92 1.65 23.07
CA LYS A 344 8.72 2.57 22.24
C LYS A 344 9.74 1.83 21.38
N TYR A 345 10.15 0.66 21.86
CA TYR A 345 11.24 -0.11 21.32
C TYR A 345 10.81 -1.55 21.12
N LEU A 346 11.40 -2.19 20.12
CA LEU A 346 11.35 -3.63 19.94
C LEU A 346 12.35 -4.29 20.88
N ASP A 347 11.90 -5.20 21.73
CA ASP A 347 12.77 -6.07 22.53
C ASP A 347 13.17 -7.30 21.70
N PRO A 348 14.43 -7.44 21.28
CA PRO A 348 14.86 -8.53 20.41
C PRO A 348 14.78 -9.92 21.07
N LEU A 349 14.62 -9.98 22.40
CA LEU A 349 14.45 -11.22 23.16
C LEU A 349 12.98 -11.55 23.42
N ASN A 350 12.08 -10.56 23.33
CA ASN A 350 10.67 -10.70 23.71
C ASN A 350 9.77 -9.81 22.83
N TYR A 351 9.51 -10.28 21.62
CA TYR A 351 8.61 -9.68 20.62
C TYR A 351 7.63 -10.74 20.10
N ASP A 352 6.53 -10.31 19.48
CA ASP A 352 5.45 -11.17 18.97
C ASP A 352 5.27 -10.98 17.45
N GLU A 353 6.32 -11.32 16.68
CA GLU A 353 6.27 -11.28 15.21
C GLU A 353 6.73 -12.63 14.64
N GLY A 354 5.78 -13.40 14.08
CA GLY A 354 6.05 -14.75 13.55
C GLY A 354 6.58 -14.81 12.12
N TYR A 355 6.93 -13.66 11.51
CA TYR A 355 7.45 -13.60 10.14
C TYR A 355 8.95 -13.29 10.06
N PHE A 356 9.57 -12.76 11.11
CA PHE A 356 11.02 -12.51 11.15
C PHE A 356 11.67 -12.87 12.49
N ASP A 357 12.98 -13.07 12.45
CA ASP A 357 13.82 -13.19 13.63
C ASP A 357 15.24 -12.61 13.41
N PHE A 358 16.11 -12.81 14.39
CA PHE A 358 17.48 -12.30 14.40
C PHE A 358 18.55 -13.39 14.17
N ARG A 359 18.20 -14.59 13.69
CA ARG A 359 19.15 -15.73 13.57
C ARG A 359 20.33 -15.44 12.63
N CYS A 360 20.07 -14.72 11.55
CA CYS A 360 21.07 -14.31 10.57
C CYS A 360 21.69 -12.93 10.88
N ALA A 361 21.16 -12.21 11.87
CA ALA A 361 21.61 -10.88 12.22
C ALA A 361 22.91 -10.95 13.04
N GLU A 362 23.78 -9.97 12.82
CA GLU A 362 25.03 -9.82 13.56
C GLU A 362 25.07 -8.45 14.23
N PHE A 363 25.19 -8.46 15.55
CA PHE A 363 25.29 -7.26 16.36
C PHE A 363 26.66 -7.25 17.05
N ASN A 364 27.52 -6.30 16.70
CA ASN A 364 28.86 -6.13 17.28
C ASN A 364 29.72 -7.43 17.29
N GLY A 365 29.62 -8.26 16.24
CA GLY A 365 30.36 -9.52 16.12
C GLY A 365 29.67 -10.74 16.75
N VAL A 366 28.51 -10.55 17.38
CA VAL A 366 27.71 -11.63 17.97
C VAL A 366 26.52 -11.93 17.05
N LYS A 367 26.35 -13.21 16.69
CA LYS A 367 25.21 -13.67 15.91
C LYS A 367 24.01 -13.96 16.81
N GLY A 368 22.83 -13.58 16.36
CA GLY A 368 21.58 -13.83 17.07
C GLY A 368 20.94 -12.57 17.67
N PRO A 369 19.85 -12.73 18.44
CA PRO A 369 19.17 -11.61 19.06
C PRO A 369 20.09 -10.92 20.08
N PRO A 370 20.26 -9.59 20.00
CA PRO A 370 21.12 -8.87 20.92
C PRO A 370 20.44 -8.72 22.29
N ASN A 371 21.18 -8.98 23.36
CA ASN A 371 20.71 -8.62 24.69
C ASN A 371 20.97 -7.12 24.95
N VAL A 372 19.91 -6.32 24.83
CA VAL A 372 20.00 -4.86 24.96
C VAL A 372 20.35 -4.42 26.38
N THR A 373 20.09 -5.25 27.41
CA THR A 373 20.49 -4.95 28.79
C THR A 373 22.00 -5.05 29.01
N GLU A 374 22.67 -5.94 28.27
CA GLU A 374 24.13 -6.10 28.30
C GLU A 374 24.83 -5.13 27.35
N HIS A 375 24.13 -4.70 26.29
CA HIS A 375 24.63 -3.85 25.22
C HIS A 375 23.82 -2.53 25.09
N PRO A 376 23.96 -1.59 26.05
CA PRO A 376 23.21 -0.34 26.05
C PRO A 376 23.50 0.55 24.84
N GLU A 377 24.62 0.34 24.13
CA GLU A 377 24.95 1.03 22.87
C GLU A 377 23.98 0.71 21.72
N LEU A 378 23.20 -0.37 21.85
CA LEU A 378 22.21 -0.78 20.86
C LEU A 378 20.86 -0.08 21.05
N ILE A 379 20.61 0.55 22.21
CA ILE A 379 19.33 1.21 22.51
C ILE A 379 19.08 2.34 21.49
N GLY A 380 17.92 2.28 20.83
CA GLY A 380 17.51 3.23 19.81
C GLY A 380 18.15 3.01 18.44
N LYS A 381 18.93 1.93 18.25
CA LYS A 381 19.45 1.57 16.93
C LYS A 381 18.29 1.17 16.02
N GLN A 382 18.16 1.88 14.90
CA GLN A 382 17.11 1.66 13.90
C GLN A 382 17.63 0.88 12.68
N TRP A 383 18.94 0.83 12.48
CA TRP A 383 19.56 0.17 11.32
C TRP A 383 20.11 -1.19 11.73
N TYR A 384 19.46 -2.26 11.29
CA TYR A 384 19.88 -3.64 11.57
C TYR A 384 19.31 -4.61 10.53
N THR A 385 19.73 -5.87 10.63
CA THR A 385 19.25 -6.95 9.76
C THR A 385 18.20 -7.76 10.50
N VAL A 386 17.12 -8.10 9.81
CA VAL A 386 16.13 -9.11 10.21
C VAL A 386 16.05 -10.23 9.17
N CYS A 387 15.65 -11.41 9.61
CA CYS A 387 15.77 -12.66 8.88
C CYS A 387 14.42 -13.34 8.76
N GLY A 388 14.06 -13.83 7.57
CA GLY A 388 12.73 -14.41 7.38
C GLY A 388 12.57 -15.74 8.09
N ILE A 389 11.35 -16.00 8.56
CA ILE A 389 10.95 -17.28 9.15
C ILE A 389 10.25 -18.12 8.07
N PRO A 390 10.53 -19.42 7.94
CA PRO A 390 9.85 -20.30 6.98
C PRO A 390 8.33 -20.30 7.18
N TYR A 391 7.58 -20.78 6.20
CA TYR A 391 6.13 -20.97 6.36
C TYR A 391 5.85 -22.04 7.42
N GLU A 392 4.95 -21.76 8.35
CA GLU A 392 4.41 -22.79 9.25
C GLU A 392 3.57 -23.79 8.46
N ASN A 393 2.67 -23.28 7.62
CA ASN A 393 1.85 -24.05 6.70
C ASN A 393 1.92 -23.44 5.30
N HIS A 394 2.89 -23.88 4.49
CA HIS A 394 3.10 -23.33 3.15
C HIS A 394 1.89 -23.53 2.23
N ALA A 395 1.21 -24.68 2.34
CA ALA A 395 0.04 -25.00 1.51
C ALA A 395 -1.12 -24.02 1.73
N GLU A 396 -1.31 -23.57 2.97
CA GLU A 396 -2.33 -22.60 3.34
C GLU A 396 -2.06 -21.22 2.71
N TYR A 397 -0.82 -20.74 2.76
CA TYR A 397 -0.41 -19.52 2.04
C TYR A 397 -0.68 -19.62 0.54
N VAL A 398 -0.33 -20.77 -0.08
CA VAL A 398 -0.60 -21.00 -1.51
C VAL A 398 -2.10 -20.91 -1.80
N VAL A 399 -2.95 -21.58 -1.01
CA VAL A 399 -4.40 -21.57 -1.20
C VAL A 399 -4.97 -20.15 -1.06
N VAL A 400 -4.56 -19.39 -0.05
CA VAL A 400 -5.08 -18.05 0.19
C VAL A 400 -4.64 -17.08 -0.90
N VAL A 401 -3.34 -17.01 -1.21
CA VAL A 401 -2.83 -16.12 -2.26
C VAL A 401 -3.43 -16.47 -3.62
N TRP A 402 -3.54 -17.77 -3.95
CA TRP A 402 -4.17 -18.19 -5.20
C TRP A 402 -5.65 -17.84 -5.25
N SER A 403 -6.37 -17.95 -4.13
CA SER A 403 -7.80 -17.59 -4.08
C SER A 403 -8.00 -16.12 -4.43
N PHE A 404 -7.21 -15.21 -3.86
CA PHE A 404 -7.26 -13.79 -4.22
C PHE A 404 -6.80 -13.52 -5.65
N CYS A 405 -5.81 -14.24 -6.16
CA CYS A 405 -5.33 -14.07 -7.54
C CYS A 405 -6.32 -14.57 -8.61
N VAL A 406 -7.21 -15.52 -8.25
CA VAL A 406 -8.21 -16.10 -9.16
C VAL A 406 -9.53 -15.32 -9.17
N LEU A 407 -9.87 -14.68 -8.05
CA LEU A 407 -11.01 -13.76 -7.92
C LEU A 407 -10.80 -12.52 -8.78
#